data_AF-A0A5E4QGM0-F1
#
_entry.id   AF-A0A5E4QGM0-F1
#
_cell.length_a   1.000
_cell.length_b   1.000
_cell.length_c   1.000
_cell.angle_alpha   90.00
_cell.angle_beta   90.00
_cell.angle_gamma   90.00
#
_symmetry.space_group_name_H-M   'P 1'
#
loop_
_entity.id
_entity.type
_entity.pdbx_description
1 polymer ?
#
loop_
_entity_poly.entity_id
_entity_poly.type
_entity_poly.pdbx_seq_one_letter_code
_entity_poly.pdbx_strand_id
1 'polypeptide(L)'
;MKMVSRSLTEVYVLMRNNAIHSRQIFTEQSNDHESVGLMSSNNYDVEGGLELRSERSVPPPWSDSLEEVHYIISRLRTKIAELQSRHELQIRRPALDDSGEQQHIERLATDIGKHFAQAHARVTAIRAQEIKPRKKWEQMSY
;
A
#
# COMPACT_ATOMS: atom_id res chain seq x y z
N MET A 1 31.31 5.46 3.46
CA MET A 1 30.84 5.34 4.85
C MET A 1 29.61 4.44 4.88
N LYS A 2 29.66 3.26 5.52
CA LYS A 2 28.46 2.45 5.79
C LYS A 2 27.87 2.91 7.13
N MET A 3 26.62 3.34 7.13
CA MET A 3 25.88 3.62 8.35
C MET A 3 25.64 2.29 9.08
N VAL A 4 26.15 2.17 10.30
CA VAL A 4 25.86 1.03 11.18
C VAL A 4 24.60 1.40 11.98
N SER A 5 23.51 0.65 11.80
CA SER A 5 22.30 0.78 12.58
C SER A 5 22.13 -0.43 13.50
N ARG A 6 21.64 -0.19 14.73
CA ARG A 6 21.22 -1.25 15.66
C ARG A 6 19.71 -1.25 15.76
N SER A 7 19.08 -2.42 15.67
CA SER A 7 17.65 -2.56 15.90
C SER A 7 17.36 -2.58 17.40
N LEU A 8 16.47 -1.70 17.86
CA LEU A 8 15.99 -1.65 19.26
C LEU A 8 14.57 -2.22 19.41
N THR A 9 14.04 -2.86 18.37
CA THR A 9 12.66 -3.33 18.34
C THR A 9 12.35 -4.31 19.47
N GLU A 10 13.27 -5.24 19.77
CA GLU A 10 13.07 -6.22 20.85
C GLU A 10 13.04 -5.57 22.23
N VAL A 11 13.99 -4.66 22.50
CA VAL A 11 14.04 -3.90 23.77
C VAL A 11 12.78 -3.05 23.94
N TYR A 12 12.34 -2.40 22.87
CA TYR A 12 11.10 -1.63 22.84
C TYR A 12 9.86 -2.49 23.13
N VAL A 13 9.73 -3.66 22.49
CA VAL A 13 8.60 -4.58 22.70
C VAL A 13 8.59 -5.12 24.13
N LEU A 14 9.76 -5.48 24.67
CA LEU A 14 9.88 -5.97 26.04
C LEU A 14 9.46 -4.90 27.05
N MET A 15 9.97 -3.67 26.92
CA MET A 15 9.59 -2.57 27.81
C MET A 15 8.10 -2.23 27.70
N ARG A 16 7.54 -2.22 26.48
CA ARG A 16 6.10 -2.01 26.26
C ARG A 16 5.27 -3.07 26.98
N ASN A 17 5.59 -4.34 26.77
CA ASN A 17 4.82 -5.45 27.36
C ASN A 17 4.94 -5.45 28.89
N ASN A 18 6.14 -5.21 29.42
CA ASN A 18 6.38 -5.15 30.86
C ASN A 18 5.62 -3.99 31.52
N ALA A 19 5.59 -2.81 30.89
CA ALA A 19 4.85 -1.65 31.38
C ALA A 19 3.33 -1.85 31.37
N ILE A 20 2.79 -2.60 30.40
CA ILE A 20 1.36 -2.97 30.36
C ILE A 20 1.05 -3.96 31.49
N HIS A 21 1.88 -4.99 31.64
CA HIS A 21 1.67 -6.01 32.66
C HIS A 21 1.77 -5.45 34.09
N SER A 22 2.72 -4.56 34.35
CA SER A 22 2.85 -3.90 35.66
C SER A 22 1.62 -3.05 35.98
N ARG A 23 1.10 -2.26 35.02
CA ARG A 23 -0.15 -1.50 35.18
C ARG A 23 -1.34 -2.41 35.52
N GLN A 24 -1.46 -3.56 34.86
CA GLN A 24 -2.55 -4.51 35.10
C GLN A 24 -2.49 -5.10 36.52
N ILE A 25 -1.32 -5.57 36.95
CA ILE A 25 -1.11 -6.13 38.31
C ILE A 25 -1.43 -5.10 39.39
N PHE A 26 -0.96 -3.86 39.24
CA PHE A 26 -1.23 -2.81 40.24
C PHE A 26 -2.72 -2.41 40.26
N THR A 27 -3.41 -2.49 39.12
CA THR A 27 -4.86 -2.25 39.04
C THR A 27 -5.67 -3.38 39.69
N GLU A 28 -5.24 -4.63 39.54
CA GLU A 28 -5.88 -5.78 40.20
C GLU A 28 -5.67 -5.74 41.72
N GLN A 29 -4.45 -5.46 42.20
CA GLN A 29 -4.16 -5.39 43.64
C GLN A 29 -4.85 -4.23 44.36
N SER A 30 -5.12 -3.12 43.67
CA SER A 30 -5.85 -1.99 44.24
C SER A 30 -7.38 -2.16 44.22
N ASN A 31 -7.90 -3.16 43.50
CA ASN A 31 -9.32 -3.55 43.59
C ASN A 31 -9.61 -4.47 44.79
N ASP A 32 -8.60 -5.18 45.32
CA ASP A 32 -8.77 -6.12 46.45
C ASP A 32 -8.75 -5.43 47.83
N HIS A 33 -8.15 -4.23 47.92
CA HIS A 33 -8.08 -3.44 49.15
C HIS A 33 -8.64 -2.03 48.93
N GLU A 34 -9.93 -1.87 49.30
CA GLU A 34 -10.61 -0.60 49.60
C GLU A 34 -11.13 0.23 48.41
N SER A 35 -12.44 0.51 48.44
CA SER A 35 -13.11 1.64 47.77
C SER A 35 -13.61 1.45 46.32
N VAL A 36 -14.77 0.80 46.23
CA VAL A 36 -15.87 1.24 45.38
C VAL A 36 -16.15 2.74 45.59
N GLY A 37 -15.62 3.62 44.75
CA GLY A 37 -15.94 5.05 44.94
C GLY A 37 -15.52 6.04 43.86
N LEU A 38 -14.37 5.88 43.20
CA LEU A 38 -13.86 6.96 42.32
C LEU A 38 -13.24 6.49 40.98
N MET A 39 -13.24 5.19 40.68
CA MET A 39 -12.55 4.65 39.49
C MET A 39 -13.42 4.54 38.23
N SER A 40 -14.70 4.91 38.28
CA SER A 40 -15.56 4.94 37.07
C SER A 40 -15.26 6.13 36.13
N SER A 41 -14.42 7.09 36.54
CA SER A 41 -14.16 8.31 35.74
C SER A 41 -12.85 8.31 34.97
N ASN A 42 -11.98 7.31 35.14
CA ASN A 42 -10.69 7.25 34.43
C ASN A 42 -10.56 6.01 33.52
N ASN A 43 -11.65 5.26 33.34
CA ASN A 43 -11.74 4.22 32.31
C ASN A 43 -12.09 4.80 30.92
N TYR A 44 -11.85 6.11 30.72
CA TYR A 44 -11.75 6.64 29.37
C TYR A 44 -10.45 6.08 28.74
N ASP A 45 -10.64 4.95 28.08
CA ASP A 45 -10.26 4.89 26.68
C ASP A 45 -8.75 4.82 26.38
N VAL A 46 -8.05 3.92 27.07
CA VAL A 46 -6.81 3.33 26.53
C VAL A 46 -7.12 2.19 25.53
N GLU A 47 -8.39 2.00 25.18
CA GLU A 47 -8.81 1.34 23.93
C GLU A 47 -8.88 2.33 22.76
N GLY A 48 -8.94 3.64 23.00
CA GLY A 48 -8.79 4.70 21.99
C GLY A 48 -7.41 4.74 21.29
N GLY A 49 -6.40 4.09 21.88
CA GLY A 49 -5.11 3.85 21.21
C GLY A 49 -5.19 2.79 20.09
N LEU A 50 -6.18 1.90 20.16
CA LEU A 50 -6.53 0.98 19.07
C LEU A 50 -7.46 1.66 18.05
N GLU A 51 -8.33 2.58 18.49
CA GLU A 51 -9.13 3.41 17.57
C GLU A 51 -8.28 4.34 16.71
N LEU A 52 -7.19 4.92 17.24
CA LEU A 52 -6.22 5.69 16.44
C LEU A 52 -5.49 4.81 15.41
N ARG A 53 -5.44 3.50 15.64
CA ARG A 53 -4.95 2.52 14.67
C ARG A 53 -6.03 2.18 13.64
N SER A 54 -7.29 2.17 14.04
CA SER A 54 -8.48 1.93 13.20
C SER A 54 -8.72 3.07 12.20
N GLU A 55 -8.57 4.33 12.63
CA GLU A 55 -8.68 5.51 11.76
C GLU A 55 -7.51 5.65 10.77
N ARG A 56 -6.35 5.07 11.11
CA ARG A 56 -5.20 4.88 10.21
C ARG A 56 -5.25 3.58 9.41
N SER A 57 -6.23 2.71 9.67
CA SER A 57 -6.32 1.38 9.05
C SER A 57 -7.07 1.38 7.73
N VAL A 58 -7.82 2.44 7.43
CA VAL A 58 -8.52 2.53 6.14
C VAL A 58 -7.50 3.01 5.11
N PRO A 59 -7.13 2.18 4.12
CA PRO A 59 -6.19 2.59 3.11
C PRO A 59 -6.79 3.77 2.33
N PRO A 60 -5.96 4.70 1.83
CA PRO A 60 -6.46 5.83 1.07
C PRO A 60 -7.33 5.37 -0.10
N PRO A 61 -8.34 6.15 -0.54
CA PRO A 61 -9.25 5.74 -1.61
C PRO A 61 -8.57 5.50 -2.97
N TRP A 62 -7.34 5.99 -3.15
CA TRP A 62 -6.52 5.75 -4.33
C TRP A 62 -5.66 4.48 -4.25
N SER A 63 -5.65 3.77 -3.11
CA SER A 63 -4.85 2.57 -2.89
C SER A 63 -5.21 1.43 -3.85
N ASP A 64 -6.50 1.15 -4.02
CA ASP A 64 -6.98 0.14 -4.99
C ASP A 64 -6.58 0.50 -6.42
N SER A 65 -6.75 1.78 -6.80
CA SER A 65 -6.34 2.28 -8.12
C SER A 65 -4.83 2.17 -8.33
N LEU A 66 -4.03 2.32 -7.27
CA LEU A 66 -2.58 2.16 -7.31
C LEU A 66 -2.21 0.69 -7.51
N GLU A 67 -2.78 -0.23 -6.75
CA GLU A 67 -2.52 -1.67 -6.89
C GLU A 67 -2.88 -2.17 -8.29
N GLU A 68 -4.00 -1.71 -8.81
CA GLU A 68 -4.43 -1.93 -10.18
C GLU A 68 -3.41 -1.43 -11.23
N VAL A 69 -2.86 -0.23 -11.05
CA VAL A 69 -1.81 0.32 -11.94
C VAL A 69 -0.55 -0.53 -11.84
N HIS A 70 -0.15 -0.94 -10.64
CA HIS A 70 0.99 -1.83 -10.43
C HIS A 70 0.83 -3.17 -11.14
N TYR A 71 -0.38 -3.74 -11.11
CA TYR A 71 -0.71 -4.95 -11.85
C TYR A 71 -0.57 -4.75 -13.37
N ILE A 72 -1.14 -3.67 -13.92
CA ILE A 72 -1.03 -3.35 -15.35
C ILE A 72 0.43 -3.17 -15.77
N ILE A 73 1.23 -2.45 -14.98
CA ILE A 73 2.67 -2.23 -15.25
C ILE A 73 3.44 -3.56 -15.22
N SER A 74 3.16 -4.43 -14.25
CA SER A 74 3.82 -5.74 -14.15
C SER A 74 3.49 -6.63 -15.37
N ARG A 75 2.24 -6.60 -15.82
CA ARG A 75 1.80 -7.30 -17.03
C ARG A 75 2.42 -6.71 -18.29
N LEU A 76 2.53 -5.38 -18.38
CA LEU A 76 3.22 -4.68 -19.47
C LEU A 76 4.68 -5.11 -19.58
N ARG A 77 5.41 -5.16 -18.46
CA ARG A 77 6.82 -5.62 -18.45
C ARG A 77 6.97 -7.02 -19.03
N THR A 78 6.06 -7.92 -18.67
CA THR A 78 6.05 -9.30 -19.19
C THR A 78 5.77 -9.32 -20.70
N LYS A 79 4.74 -8.61 -21.17
CA LYS A 79 4.40 -8.53 -22.61
C LYS A 79 5.49 -7.86 -23.44
N ILE A 80 6.17 -6.85 -22.91
CA ILE A 80 7.29 -6.18 -23.61
C ILE A 80 8.48 -7.12 -23.75
N ALA A 81 8.82 -7.89 -22.71
CA ALA A 81 9.90 -8.88 -22.78
C ALA A 81 9.58 -9.99 -23.80
N GLU A 82 8.33 -10.44 -23.84
CA GLU A 82 7.84 -11.39 -24.84
C GLU A 82 7.97 -10.83 -26.27
N LEU A 83 7.55 -9.57 -26.47
CA LEU A 83 7.66 -8.89 -27.77
C LEU A 83 9.13 -8.76 -28.20
N GLN A 84 10.03 -8.38 -27.30
CA GLN A 84 11.46 -8.27 -27.57
C GLN A 84 12.06 -9.62 -27.99
N SER A 85 11.74 -10.69 -27.26
CA SER A 85 12.23 -12.03 -27.58
C SER A 85 11.77 -12.51 -28.95
N ARG A 86 10.50 -12.28 -29.31
CA ARG A 86 9.99 -12.66 -30.63
C ARG A 86 10.56 -11.82 -31.76
N HIS A 87 10.69 -10.51 -31.56
CA HIS A 87 11.28 -9.63 -32.56
C HIS A 87 12.75 -9.99 -32.82
N GLU A 88 13.50 -10.32 -31.77
CA GLU A 88 14.89 -10.79 -31.90
C GLU A 88 14.98 -12.12 -32.66
N LEU A 89 14.05 -13.06 -32.42
CA LEU A 89 13.98 -14.32 -33.16
C LEU A 89 13.69 -14.10 -34.65
N GLN A 90 12.74 -13.21 -34.95
CA GLN A 90 12.35 -12.86 -36.32
C GLN A 90 13.51 -12.22 -37.11
N ILE A 91 14.26 -11.31 -36.48
CA ILE A 91 15.46 -10.70 -37.07
C ILE A 91 16.53 -11.76 -37.36
N ARG A 92 16.72 -12.73 -36.45
CA ARG A 92 17.77 -13.76 -36.56
C ARG A 92 17.42 -14.85 -37.58
N ARG A 93 16.14 -15.11 -37.84
CA ARG A 93 15.71 -16.16 -38.78
C ARG A 93 14.41 -15.78 -39.49
N PRO A 94 14.46 -14.96 -40.54
CA PRO A 94 13.31 -14.69 -41.39
C PRO A 94 12.87 -16.02 -42.04
N ALA A 95 11.73 -16.57 -41.62
CA ALA A 95 11.17 -17.78 -42.22
C ALA A 95 10.25 -17.41 -43.40
N LEU A 96 10.08 -18.33 -44.35
CA LEU A 96 9.31 -18.09 -45.59
C LEU A 96 7.79 -17.94 -45.35
N ASP A 97 7.28 -18.38 -44.20
CA ASP A 97 5.87 -18.29 -43.77
C ASP A 97 5.77 -17.62 -42.39
N ASP A 98 6.00 -16.30 -42.35
CA ASP A 98 6.05 -15.49 -41.12
C ASP A 98 4.73 -14.75 -40.85
N SER A 99 3.66 -15.06 -41.60
CA SER A 99 2.39 -14.31 -41.52
C SER A 99 1.72 -14.44 -40.15
N GLY A 100 1.78 -15.63 -39.54
CA GLY A 100 1.19 -15.89 -38.21
C GLY A 100 1.93 -15.20 -37.07
N GLU A 101 3.27 -15.26 -37.06
CA GLU A 101 4.09 -14.61 -36.05
C GLU A 101 4.02 -13.08 -36.19
N GLN A 102 4.02 -12.55 -37.42
CA GLN A 102 3.83 -11.12 -37.65
C GLN A 102 2.48 -10.62 -37.11
N GLN A 103 1.38 -11.35 -37.37
CA GLN A 103 0.07 -11.01 -36.79
C GLN A 103 0.08 -11.11 -35.26
N HIS A 104 0.82 -12.05 -34.68
CA HIS A 104 0.93 -12.18 -33.23
C HIS A 104 1.70 -11.00 -32.61
N ILE A 105 2.80 -10.59 -33.24
CA ILE A 105 3.60 -9.41 -32.87
C ILE A 105 2.74 -8.13 -32.94
N GLU A 106 1.95 -7.96 -34.00
CA GLU A 106 1.04 -6.82 -34.16
C GLU A 106 -0.05 -6.79 -33.09
N ARG A 107 -0.67 -7.94 -32.78
CA ARG A 107 -1.65 -8.06 -31.68
C ARG A 107 -0.99 -7.72 -30.34
N LEU A 108 0.21 -8.23 -30.08
CA LEU A 108 0.94 -7.98 -28.85
C LEU A 108 1.31 -6.50 -28.69
N ALA A 109 1.77 -5.85 -29.76
CA ALA A 109 2.05 -4.42 -29.79
C ALA A 109 0.80 -3.58 -29.55
N THR A 110 -0.32 -3.93 -30.18
CA THR A 110 -1.62 -3.27 -30.00
C THR A 110 -2.10 -3.41 -28.55
N ASP A 111 -1.97 -4.60 -27.97
CA ASP A 111 -2.30 -4.87 -26.57
C ASP A 111 -1.45 -4.05 -25.61
N ILE A 112 -0.14 -3.95 -25.85
CA ILE A 112 0.78 -3.12 -25.06
C ILE A 112 0.32 -1.67 -25.10
N GLY A 113 -0.01 -1.14 -26.28
CA GLY A 113 -0.54 0.22 -26.44
C GLY A 113 -1.81 0.47 -25.62
N LYS A 114 -2.75 -0.49 -25.63
CA LYS A 114 -3.98 -0.42 -24.82
C LYS A 114 -3.69 -0.42 -23.32
N HIS A 115 -2.80 -1.30 -22.85
CA HIS A 115 -2.43 -1.34 -21.43
C HIS A 115 -1.70 -0.06 -20.99
N PHE A 116 -0.87 0.55 -21.85
CA PHE A 116 -0.25 1.85 -21.58
C PHE A 116 -1.30 2.96 -21.43
N ALA A 117 -2.24 3.05 -22.36
CA ALA A 117 -3.32 4.05 -22.29
C ALA A 117 -4.16 3.86 -21.01
N GLN A 118 -4.47 2.61 -20.66
CA GLN A 118 -5.20 2.27 -19.44
C GLN A 118 -4.43 2.67 -18.17
N ALA A 119 -3.14 2.33 -18.09
CA ALA A 119 -2.29 2.71 -16.96
C ALA A 119 -2.21 4.24 -16.83
N HIS A 120 -1.98 4.95 -17.94
CA HIS A 120 -1.91 6.40 -17.97
C HIS A 120 -3.22 7.06 -17.50
N ALA A 121 -4.38 6.56 -17.97
CA ALA A 121 -5.69 7.05 -17.54
C ALA A 121 -5.90 6.88 -16.03
N ARG A 122 -5.51 5.72 -15.47
CA ARG A 122 -5.62 5.45 -14.03
C ARG A 122 -4.69 6.31 -13.18
N VAL A 123 -3.43 6.49 -13.60
CA VAL A 123 -2.50 7.41 -12.93
C VAL A 123 -3.02 8.85 -12.93
N THR A 124 -3.60 9.29 -14.07
CA THR A 124 -4.21 10.62 -14.17
C THR A 124 -5.42 10.76 -13.24
N ALA A 125 -6.23 9.71 -13.11
CA ALA A 125 -7.36 9.68 -12.18
C ALA A 125 -6.91 9.78 -10.71
N ILE A 126 -5.86 9.04 -10.32
CA ILE A 126 -5.26 9.12 -8.98
C ILE A 126 -4.79 10.56 -8.70
N ARG A 127 -4.08 11.19 -9.64
CA ARG A 127 -3.63 12.58 -9.51
C ARG A 127 -4.80 13.56 -9.35
N ALA A 128 -5.90 13.34 -10.06
CA ALA A 128 -7.11 14.16 -9.91
C ALA A 128 -7.78 13.94 -8.54
N GLN A 129 -7.75 12.71 -8.01
CA GLN A 129 -8.25 12.39 -6.67
C GLN A 129 -7.40 13.00 -5.56
N GLU A 130 -6.10 13.24 -5.77
CA GLU A 130 -5.22 13.94 -4.81
C GLU A 130 -5.49 15.45 -4.77
N ILE A 131 -5.84 16.06 -5.91
CA ILE A 131 -6.07 17.51 -6.02
C ILE A 131 -7.43 17.93 -5.42
N LYS A 132 -8.45 17.07 -5.51
CA LYS A 132 -9.79 17.33 -4.95
C LYS A 132 -9.82 17.56 -3.42
N PRO A 133 -9.22 16.71 -2.56
CA PRO A 133 -9.22 16.91 -1.12
C PRO A 133 -8.45 18.19 -0.75
N ARG A 134 -7.31 18.46 -1.39
CA ARG A 134 -6.51 19.67 -1.14
C ARG A 134 -7.32 20.96 -1.30
N LYS A 135 -8.11 21.08 -2.38
CA LYS A 135 -8.96 22.26 -2.62
C LYS A 135 -10.16 22.37 -1.67
N LYS A 136 -10.62 21.25 -1.09
CA LYS A 136 -11.74 21.26 -0.11
C LYS A 136 -11.30 21.84 1.23
N TRP A 137 -10.10 21.51 1.69
CA TRP A 137 -9.54 22.06 2.92
C TRP A 137 -9.20 23.55 2.80
N GLU A 138 -8.73 24.00 1.64
CA GLU A 138 -8.46 25.41 1.35
C GLU A 138 -9.73 26.28 1.34
N GLN A 139 -10.88 25.73 0.90
CA GLN A 139 -12.18 26.43 0.90
C GLN A 139 -12.87 26.50 2.27
N MET A 140 -12.50 25.62 3.21
CA MET A 140 -13.05 25.58 4.57
C MET A 140 -12.24 26.43 5.57
N SER A 141 -11.13 27.01 5.10
CA SER A 141 -10.21 27.83 5.88
C SER A 141 -10.44 29.34 5.71
N TYR A 142 -11.53 29.74 5.06
CA TYR A 142 -12.01 31.12 4.92
C TYR A 142 -13.41 31.23 5.52
#